data_AF-A0A7C1SWC4-F1
#
_entry.id   AF-A0A7C1SWC4-F1
#
_cell.length_a   1.000
_cell.length_b   1.000
_cell.length_c   1.000
_cell.angle_alpha   90.00
_cell.angle_beta   90.00
_cell.angle_gamma   90.00
#
_symmetry.space_group_name_H-M   'P 1'
#
loop_
_entity.id
_entity.type
_entity.pdbx_description
1 polymer ?
#
loop_
_entity_poly.entity_id
_entity_poly.type
_entity_poly.pdbx_seq_one_letter_code
_entity_poly.pdbx_strand_id
1 'polypeptide(L)' 'MKRTQIYIDENMYKLLEVESKIEKKTISEIIRETIESRLQANVEKLIVKAERIRGLRKDKTNNVDGYIKTLRRDRAVWS' A
#
# COMPACT_ATOMS: atom_id res chain seq x y z
N MET A 1 18.01 4.65 -15.45
CA MET A 1 18.04 4.67 -13.97
C MET A 1 18.35 6.07 -13.48
N LYS A 2 17.75 6.51 -12.36
CA LYS A 2 18.10 7.75 -11.67
C LYS A 2 18.98 7.39 -10.45
N ARG A 3 20.06 8.14 -10.22
CA ARG A 3 20.93 7.93 -9.05
C ARG A 3 20.28 8.58 -7.83
N THR A 4 20.11 7.80 -6.78
CA THR A 4 19.53 8.26 -5.51
C THR A 4 20.51 7.95 -4.38
N GLN A 5 20.70 8.89 -3.47
CA GLN A 5 21.44 8.69 -2.23
C GLN A 5 20.42 8.50 -1.10
N ILE A 6 20.65 7.50 -0.25
CA ILE A 6 19.82 7.22 0.92
C ILE A 6 20.73 7.11 2.13
N TYR A 7 20.26 7.63 3.26
CA TYR A 7 20.91 7.43 4.55
C TYR A 7 20.36 6.13 5.16
N ILE A 8 21.27 5.25 5.57
CA ILE A 8 20.97 4.03 6.32
C ILE A 8 21.96 3.92 7.46
N ASP A 9 21.56 3.27 8.54
CA ASP A 9 22.46 3.04 9.66
C ASP A 9 23.53 1.98 9.34
N GLU A 10 24.59 1.98 10.14
CA GLU A 10 25.75 1.10 9.98
C GLU A 10 25.37 -0.39 10.06
N ASN A 11 24.40 -0.75 10.89
CA ASN A 11 24.00 -2.16 11.04
C ASN A 11 23.24 -2.62 9.79
N MET A 12 22.37 -1.78 9.24
CA MET A 12 21.69 -2.04 7.98
C MET A 12 22.68 -2.17 6.82
N TYR A 13 23.69 -1.29 6.76
CA TYR A 13 24.72 -1.38 5.72
C TYR A 13 25.51 -2.69 5.80
N LYS A 14 25.92 -3.12 7.01
CA LYS A 14 26.59 -4.41 7.23
C LYS A 14 25.73 -5.60 6.80
N LEU A 15 24.43 -5.56 7.08
CA LEU A 15 23.50 -6.60 6.64
C LEU A 15 23.49 -6.71 5.10
N LEU A 16 23.40 -5.58 4.41
CA LEU A 16 23.43 -5.53 2.94
C LEU A 16 24.76 -6.01 2.37
N GLU A 17 25.88 -5.74 3.04
CA GLU A 17 27.20 -6.27 2.62
C GLU A 17 27.28 -7.79 2.76
N VAL A 18 26.73 -8.35 3.83
CA VAL A 18 26.67 -9.81 4.02
C VAL A 18 25.80 -10.44 2.95
N GLU A 19 24.59 -9.90 2.72
CA GLU A 19 23.65 -10.39 1.71
C GLU A 19 24.23 -10.29 0.29
N SER A 20 24.92 -9.18 -0.02
CA SER A 20 25.63 -9.00 -1.30
C SER A 20 26.64 -10.10 -1.59
N LYS A 21 27.40 -10.54 -0.57
CA LYS A 21 28.37 -11.62 -0.70
C LYS A 21 27.70 -12.99 -0.88
N ILE A 22 26.60 -13.23 -0.18
CA ILE A 22 25.85 -14.50 -0.25
C ILE A 22 25.18 -14.64 -1.61
N GLU A 23 24.43 -13.62 -2.03
CA GLU A 23 23.62 -13.62 -3.26
C GLU A 23 24.43 -13.33 -4.52
N LYS A 24 25.69 -12.90 -4.37
CA LYS A 24 26.56 -12.43 -5.47
C LYS A 24 25.92 -11.31 -6.29
N LYS A 25 25.14 -10.45 -5.64
CA LYS A 25 24.49 -9.28 -6.21
C LYS A 25 25.08 -8.02 -5.62
N THR A 26 25.02 -6.91 -6.34
CA THR A 26 25.38 -5.61 -5.78
C THR A 26 24.35 -5.17 -4.73
N ILE A 27 24.79 -4.40 -3.73
CA ILE A 27 23.89 -3.79 -2.74
C ILE A 27 22.75 -3.01 -3.42
N SER A 28 23.05 -2.32 -4.52
CA SER A 28 22.04 -1.57 -5.27
C SER A 28 21.01 -2.46 -5.98
N GLU A 29 21.39 -3.68 -6.40
CA GLU A 29 20.44 -4.66 -6.94
C GLU A 29 19.53 -5.19 -5.85
N ILE A 30 20.10 -5.59 -4.70
CA ILE A 30 19.35 -6.07 -3.53
C ILE A 30 18.32 -5.02 -3.08
N ILE A 31 18.74 -3.76 -2.95
CA ILE A 31 17.84 -2.66 -2.58
C ILE A 31 16.72 -2.50 -3.61
N ARG A 32 17.04 -2.53 -4.91
CA ARG A 32 16.03 -2.38 -5.97
C ARG A 32 15.02 -3.52 -5.96
N GLU A 33 15.49 -4.76 -5.93
CA GLU A 33 14.64 -5.96 -5.90
C GLU A 33 13.74 -5.94 -4.67
N THR A 34 14.28 -5.61 -3.49
CA THR A 34 13.50 -5.52 -2.25
C THR A 34 12.41 -4.45 -2.32
N ILE A 35 12.74 -3.28 -2.88
CA ILE A 35 11.75 -2.20 -3.09
C ILE A 35 10.69 -2.66 -4.08
N GLU A 36 11.09 -3.26 -5.20
CA GLU A 36 10.18 -3.73 -6.24
C GLU A 36 9.23 -4.82 -5.71
N SER A 37 9.75 -5.84 -5.02
CA SER A 37 8.95 -6.90 -4.41
C SER A 37 7.97 -6.33 -3.37
N ARG A 38 8.38 -5.36 -2.55
CA ARG A 38 7.47 -4.69 -1.60
C ARG A 38 6.39 -3.89 -2.30
N LEU A 39 6.73 -3.15 -3.36
CA LEU A 39 5.77 -2.35 -4.11
C LEU A 39 4.76 -3.26 -4.83
N GLN A 40 5.22 -4.33 -5.48
CA GLN A 40 4.35 -5.32 -6.12
C GLN A 40 3.41 -5.98 -5.12
N ALA A 41 3.91 -6.44 -3.96
CA ALA A 41 3.07 -7.02 -2.91
C ALA A 41 2.04 -6.01 -2.36
N ASN A 42 2.38 -4.72 -2.32
CA ASN A 42 1.44 -3.67 -1.92
C ASN A 42 0.39 -3.37 -2.99
N VAL A 43 0.77 -3.40 -4.26
CA VAL A 43 -0.16 -3.27 -5.40
C VAL A 43 -1.14 -4.43 -5.41
N GLU A 44 -0.68 -5.66 -5.25
CA GLU A 44 -1.56 -6.83 -5.13
C GLU A 44 -2.50 -6.71 -3.93
N LYS A 45 -2.00 -6.31 -2.76
CA LYS A 45 -2.86 -6.05 -1.58
C LYS A 45 -3.88 -4.93 -1.84
N LEU A 46 -3.52 -3.90 -2.59
CA LEU A 46 -4.43 -2.82 -2.98
C LEU A 46 -5.48 -3.31 -3.98
N ILE A 47 -5.10 -4.12 -4.97
CA ILE A 47 -6.03 -4.75 -5.92
C ILE A 47 -6.99 -5.66 -5.16
N VAL A 48 -6.50 -6.55 -4.30
CA VAL A 48 -7.33 -7.44 -3.47
C VAL A 48 -8.27 -6.64 -2.57
N LYS A 49 -7.80 -5.55 -1.95
CA LYS A 49 -8.66 -4.65 -1.16
C LYS A 49 -9.69 -3.94 -2.04
N ALA A 50 -9.31 -3.47 -3.22
CA ALA A 50 -10.21 -2.80 -4.16
C ALA A 50 -11.26 -3.76 -4.72
N GLU A 51 -10.89 -5.01 -5.02
CA GLU A 51 -11.81 -6.08 -5.42
C GLU A 51 -12.75 -6.47 -4.28
N ARG A 52 -12.25 -6.54 -3.04
CA ARG A 52 -13.08 -6.74 -1.84
C ARG A 52 -14.07 -5.59 -1.64
N ILE A 53 -13.65 -4.35 -1.81
CA ILE A 53 -14.54 -3.18 -1.79
C ILE A 53 -15.57 -3.24 -2.93
N ARG A 54 -15.15 -3.67 -4.13
CA ARG A 54 -16.05 -3.86 -5.28
C ARG A 54 -17.09 -4.96 -5.01
N GLY A 55 -16.71 -6.06 -4.35
CA GLY A 55 -17.62 -7.10 -3.88
C GLY A 55 -18.61 -6.57 -2.85
N LEU A 56 -18.13 -5.87 -1.82
CA LEU A 56 -18.97 -5.20 -0.81
C LEU A 56 -19.92 -4.16 -1.43
N ARG A 57 -19.54 -3.53 -2.55
CA ARG A 57 -20.37 -2.57 -3.29
C ARG A 57 -21.40 -3.26 -4.19
N LYS A 58 -21.13 -4.46 -4.71
CA LYS A 58 -22.12 -5.30 -5.40
C LYS A 58 -23.21 -5.79 -4.46
N ASP A 59 -22.84 -6.15 -3.23
CA ASP A 59 -23.79 -6.62 -2.19
C ASP A 59 -24.56 -5.47 -1.52
N LYS A 60 -24.11 -4.22 -1.70
CA LYS A 60 -24.80 -3.01 -1.25
C LYS A 60 -25.36 -2.21 -2.42
N THR A 61 -26.36 -2.78 -3.09
CA THR A 61 -27.38 -1.99 -3.82
C THR A 61 -28.41 -1.35 -2.87
N ASN A 62 -28.11 -1.26 -1.57
CA ASN A 62 -29.00 -0.65 -0.58
C ASN A 62 -28.89 0.88 -0.61
N ASN A 63 -29.80 1.47 -1.38
CA ASN A 63 -30.47 2.76 -1.16
C ASN A 63 -29.65 3.85 -0.45
N VAL A 64 -28.55 4.27 -1.09
CA VAL A 64 -27.71 5.39 -0.64
C VAL A 64 -28.53 6.68 -0.52
N ASP A 65 -29.52 6.88 -1.38
CA ASP A 65 -30.40 8.05 -1.37
C ASP A 65 -31.30 8.11 -0.12
N GLY A 66 -31.78 6.97 0.36
CA GLY A 66 -32.53 6.87 1.60
C GLY A 66 -31.70 7.27 2.82
N TYR A 67 -30.44 6.84 2.86
CA TYR A 67 -29.49 7.17 3.93
C TYR A 67 -29.11 8.66 3.94
N ILE A 68 -28.98 9.29 2.77
CA ILE A 68 -28.73 10.74 2.68
C ILE A 68 -29.95 11.54 3.14
N LYS A 69 -31.17 11.07 2.86
CA LYS A 69 -32.42 11.73 3.30
C LYS A 69 -32.60 11.69 4.82
N THR A 70 -32.27 10.59 5.49
CA THR A 70 -32.37 10.50 6.96
C THR A 70 -31.36 11.41 7.65
N LEU A 71 -30.11 11.44 7.17
CA LEU A 71 -29.06 12.33 7.70
C LEU A 71 -29.39 13.82 7.56
N ARG A 72 -30.12 14.21 6.51
CA ARG A 72 -30.58 15.60 6.33
C ARG A 72 -31.74 15.96 7.26
N ARG A 73 -32.62 15.01 7.56
CA ARG A 73 -33.74 15.23 8.49
C ARG A 73 -33.25 15.42 9.92
N ASP A 74 -32.33 14.60 10.41
CA ASP A 74 -31.80 14.74 11.78
C ASP A 74 -31.09 16.08 12.00
N ARG A 75 -30.44 16.62 10.96
CA ARG A 75 -29.73 17.90 11.05
C ARG A 75 -30.67 19.12 11.06
N ALA A 76 -31.91 18.98 10.61
CA ALA A 76 -32.91 20.06 10.58
C ALA A 76 -33.72 20.18 11.87
N VAL A 77 -33.63 19.20 12.78
CA VAL A 77 -34.34 19.20 14.08
C VAL A 77 -33.59 20.00 15.14
N TRP A 78 -32.35 20.42 14.87
CA TRP A 78 -31.46 21.14 15.80
C TRP A 78 -30.99 22.51 15.29
N SER A 79 -31.77 23.15 14.42
CA SER A 79 -31.53 24.51 13.91
C SER A 79 -32.71 25.43 14.16
#